data_AF-V9LC98-F1
#
_entry.id   AF-V9LC98-F1
#
_cell.length_a   1.000
_cell.length_b   1.000
_cell.length_c   1.000
_cell.angle_alpha   90.00
_cell.angle_beta   90.00
_cell.angle_gamma   90.00
#
_symmetry.space_group_name_H-M   'P 1'
#
loop_
_entity.id
_entity.type
_entity.pdbx_description
1 polymer ?
#
loop_
_entity_poly.entity_id
_entity_poly.type
_entity_poly.pdbx_seq_one_letter_code
_entity_poly.pdbx_strand_id
1 'polypeptide(L)'
;MRRVGGCGNDVQWCFTQVKGTAELDVSEADIISTVEFNHTGELLATGDKGGRVVIFQREQETKKQPHQQGEYNVYSTFQSHEPEFDYLKSLEIEEKINKIRWLPQQNAAHFLLSTNDKTIKLWKVSERDKRPEGYNLKDEEGRLKDLSTVTVLQVPVLKPMDLMVEVTPRRIFANAHTYHINSISVNSDCETYMSADDLRINLWHLGITDRSFNIVDIKPVDMEELTEVITAAEFHPHHCNLLVYSSSKGTL
;
A
#
# COMPACT_ATOMS: atom_id res chain seq x y z
N MET A 1 -33.59 14.35 -3.70
CA MET A 1 -34.22 13.10 -3.20
C MET A 1 -34.57 13.29 -1.73
N ARG A 2 -35.82 13.04 -1.33
CA ARG A 2 -36.36 13.40 -0.01
C ARG A 2 -35.67 12.62 1.12
N ARG A 3 -35.25 13.33 2.19
CA ARG A 3 -34.87 12.72 3.47
C ARG A 3 -36.11 12.05 4.06
N VAL A 4 -36.12 10.72 4.11
CA VAL A 4 -37.04 9.98 4.98
C VAL A 4 -36.39 9.98 6.36
N GLY A 5 -37.05 10.63 7.32
CA GLY A 5 -36.62 10.63 8.71
C GLY A 5 -36.80 9.23 9.30
N GLY A 6 -35.68 8.63 9.75
CA GLY A 6 -35.70 7.46 10.60
C GLY A 6 -35.78 7.89 12.06
N CYS A 7 -36.83 7.48 12.76
CA CYS A 7 -36.81 7.38 14.22
C CYS A 7 -36.07 6.09 14.59
N GLY A 8 -34.97 6.19 15.34
CA GLY A 8 -34.24 5.04 15.91
C GLY A 8 -32.76 5.36 16.11
N ASN A 9 -32.13 4.74 17.12
CA ASN A 9 -30.68 4.79 17.36
C ASN A 9 -29.85 4.07 16.27
N ASP A 10 -30.39 3.92 15.06
CA ASP A 10 -29.77 3.20 13.96
C ASP A 10 -28.85 4.12 13.16
N VAL A 11 -27.70 3.56 12.74
CA VAL A 11 -26.73 4.27 11.91
C VAL A 11 -27.38 4.62 10.57
N GLN A 12 -27.56 5.91 10.31
CA GLN A 12 -28.10 6.39 9.05
C GLN A 12 -27.00 6.56 8.00
N TRP A 13 -26.85 5.55 7.14
CA TRP A 13 -25.95 5.62 5.99
C TRP A 13 -26.43 6.67 4.98
N CYS A 14 -25.54 7.58 4.62
CA CYS A 14 -25.78 8.61 3.61
C CYS A 14 -24.76 8.47 2.49
N PHE A 15 -25.20 8.73 1.26
CA PHE A 15 -24.28 8.88 0.13
C PHE A 15 -23.45 10.16 0.33
N THR A 16 -22.12 10.03 0.28
CA THR A 16 -21.19 11.16 0.46
C THR A 16 -20.43 11.46 -0.83
N GLN A 17 -19.77 10.46 -1.41
CA GLN A 17 -18.85 10.66 -2.52
C GLN A 17 -18.77 9.44 -3.45
N VAL A 18 -18.48 9.71 -4.71
CA VAL A 18 -18.15 8.73 -5.76
C VAL A 18 -16.87 9.21 -6.44
N LYS A 19 -15.94 8.30 -6.68
CA LYS A 19 -14.72 8.54 -7.46
C LYS A 19 -14.70 7.50 -8.59
N GLY A 20 -14.47 7.94 -9.82
CA GLY A 20 -14.47 7.07 -11.01
C GLY A 20 -15.14 7.71 -12.21
N THR A 21 -15.12 7.00 -13.34
CA THR A 21 -15.81 7.41 -14.56
C THR A 21 -17.32 7.14 -14.46
N ALA A 22 -18.12 8.02 -15.07
CA ALA A 22 -19.57 7.84 -15.21
C ALA A 22 -19.94 7.05 -16.48
N GLU A 23 -18.94 6.66 -17.29
CA GLU A 23 -19.11 5.91 -18.53
C GLU A 23 -19.24 4.41 -18.24
N LEU A 24 -19.96 3.71 -19.12
CA LEU A 24 -20.21 2.26 -18.98
C LEU A 24 -18.99 1.41 -19.32
N ASP A 25 -18.08 1.93 -20.14
CA ASP A 25 -16.85 1.24 -20.55
C ASP A 25 -15.72 1.56 -19.57
N VAL A 26 -15.67 0.80 -18.47
CA VAL A 26 -14.57 0.86 -17.50
C VAL A 26 -13.42 -0.01 -18.01
N SER A 27 -12.23 0.58 -18.13
CA SER A 27 -11.02 -0.18 -18.45
C SER A 27 -10.76 -1.22 -17.36
N GLU A 28 -10.38 -2.45 -17.73
CA GLU A 28 -10.09 -3.50 -16.75
C GLU A 28 -9.00 -3.07 -15.76
N ALA A 29 -8.03 -2.28 -16.21
CA ALA A 29 -6.95 -1.75 -15.37
C ALA A 29 -7.46 -0.79 -14.27
N ASP A 30 -8.60 -0.12 -14.49
CA ASP A 30 -9.21 0.81 -13.52
C ASP A 30 -10.11 0.11 -12.49
N ILE A 31 -10.30 -1.22 -12.59
CA ILE A 31 -11.10 -1.98 -11.63
C ILE A 31 -10.36 -2.07 -10.29
N ILE A 32 -10.95 -1.49 -9.25
CA ILE A 32 -10.44 -1.55 -7.88
C ILE A 32 -10.49 -3.00 -7.38
N SER A 33 -9.36 -3.51 -6.92
CA SER A 33 -9.17 -4.87 -6.43
C SER A 33 -9.03 -4.94 -4.90
N THR A 34 -8.58 -3.86 -4.25
CA THR A 34 -8.42 -3.80 -2.80
C THR A 34 -8.59 -2.38 -2.26
N VAL A 35 -9.09 -2.26 -1.03
CA VAL A 35 -9.37 -1.00 -0.34
C VAL A 35 -8.99 -1.17 1.13
N GLU A 36 -8.17 -0.26 1.68
CA GLU A 36 -7.68 -0.35 3.06
C GLU A 36 -7.52 1.05 3.68
N PHE A 37 -8.17 1.28 4.83
CA PHE A 37 -7.92 2.47 5.65
C PHE A 37 -6.63 2.32 6.43
N ASN A 38 -5.92 3.43 6.65
CA ASN A 38 -4.85 3.46 7.64
C ASN A 38 -5.44 3.36 9.07
N HIS A 39 -4.57 3.13 10.05
CA HIS A 39 -4.98 2.95 11.45
C HIS A 39 -5.75 4.15 12.05
N THR A 40 -5.52 5.37 11.56
CA THR A 40 -6.21 6.58 12.04
C THR A 40 -7.55 6.83 11.32
N GLY A 41 -7.78 6.18 10.18
CA GLY A 41 -8.88 6.47 9.27
C GLY A 41 -8.75 7.84 8.58
N GLU A 42 -7.57 8.46 8.56
CA GLU A 42 -7.33 9.71 7.83
C GLU A 42 -6.92 9.46 6.39
N LEU A 43 -6.31 8.30 6.12
CA LEU A 43 -5.90 7.88 4.78
C LEU A 43 -6.66 6.63 4.36
N LEU A 44 -7.04 6.61 3.09
CA LEU A 44 -7.67 5.48 2.42
C LEU A 44 -6.82 5.11 1.21
N ALA A 45 -6.32 3.88 1.15
CA ALA A 45 -5.61 3.38 -0.03
C ALA A 45 -6.52 2.46 -0.84
N THR A 46 -6.45 2.58 -2.16
CA THR A 46 -7.08 1.67 -3.11
C THR A 46 -6.02 1.12 -4.06
N GLY A 47 -6.06 -0.17 -4.33
CA GLY A 47 -5.27 -0.81 -5.39
C GLY A 47 -6.19 -1.25 -6.51
N ASP A 48 -5.70 -1.24 -7.74
CA ASP A 48 -6.44 -1.68 -8.93
C ASP A 48 -5.78 -2.86 -9.65
N LYS A 49 -6.46 -3.34 -10.69
CA LYS A 49 -5.94 -4.40 -11.57
C LYS A 49 -4.77 -3.95 -12.43
N GLY A 50 -4.65 -2.65 -12.72
CA GLY A 50 -3.54 -2.06 -13.46
C GLY A 50 -2.28 -1.79 -12.63
N GLY A 51 -2.22 -2.31 -11.39
CA GLY A 51 -1.03 -2.21 -10.54
C GLY A 51 -0.78 -0.84 -9.91
N ARG A 52 -1.73 0.08 -9.98
CA ARG A 52 -1.64 1.41 -9.35
C ARG A 52 -2.20 1.37 -7.94
N VAL A 53 -1.64 2.24 -7.10
CA VAL A 53 -2.17 2.53 -5.78
C VAL A 53 -2.52 4.01 -5.71
N VAL A 54 -3.75 4.30 -5.31
CA VAL A 54 -4.25 5.65 -5.06
C VAL A 54 -4.50 5.81 -3.58
N ILE A 55 -3.90 6.82 -2.97
CA ILE A 55 -4.10 7.20 -1.58
C ILE A 55 -4.99 8.44 -1.56
N PHE A 56 -6.04 8.39 -0.77
CA PHE A 56 -6.91 9.51 -0.49
C PHE A 56 -6.70 9.98 0.95
N GLN A 57 -6.72 11.28 1.18
CA GLN A 57 -6.66 11.89 2.50
C GLN A 57 -7.99 12.56 2.81
N ARG A 58 -8.49 12.32 4.02
CA ARG A 58 -9.69 12.97 4.54
C ARG A 58 -9.39 14.45 4.81
N GLU A 59 -10.23 15.33 4.27
CA GLU A 59 -10.15 16.76 4.59
C GLU A 59 -10.35 16.99 6.09
N GLN A 60 -9.50 17.82 6.71
CA GLN A 60 -9.61 18.13 8.12
C GLN A 60 -10.82 19.03 8.37
N GLU A 61 -11.58 18.74 9.43
CA GLU A 61 -12.69 19.58 9.85
C GLU A 61 -12.20 21.01 10.16
N THR A 62 -12.60 21.97 9.33
CA THR A 62 -12.40 23.38 9.67
C THR A 62 -13.40 23.77 10.76
N LYS A 63 -12.94 24.56 11.75
CA LYS A 63 -13.77 25.09 12.87
C LYS A 63 -15.10 25.76 12.45
N LYS A 64 -15.29 26.03 11.16
CA LYS A 64 -16.48 26.66 10.59
C LYS A 64 -17.62 25.67 10.30
N GLN A 65 -17.37 24.36 10.21
CA GLN A 65 -18.40 23.35 9.90
C GLN A 65 -18.20 22.03 10.70
N PRO A 66 -18.56 22.00 11.99
CA PRO A 66 -18.29 20.86 12.89
C PRO A 66 -19.15 19.60 12.64
N HIS A 67 -19.86 19.49 11.51
CA HIS A 67 -20.82 18.41 11.21
C HIS A 67 -20.71 17.87 9.77
N GLN A 68 -19.68 18.27 9.00
CA GLN A 68 -19.41 17.67 7.70
C GLN A 68 -18.32 16.63 7.86
N GLN A 69 -18.66 15.35 7.67
CA GLN A 69 -17.67 14.30 7.47
C GLN A 69 -16.78 14.72 6.29
N GLY A 70 -15.49 14.96 6.55
CA GLY A 70 -14.56 15.42 5.52
C GLY A 70 -14.53 14.50 4.30
N GLU A 71 -14.50 15.09 3.11
CA GLU A 71 -14.37 14.34 1.87
C GLU A 71 -12.97 13.74 1.73
N TYR A 72 -12.86 12.62 1.00
CA TYR A 72 -11.57 12.00 0.72
C TYR A 72 -11.07 12.50 -0.63
N ASN A 73 -9.96 13.25 -0.61
CA ASN A 73 -9.35 13.82 -1.81
C ASN A 73 -8.07 13.07 -2.17
N VAL A 74 -7.74 13.03 -3.45
CA VAL A 74 -6.55 12.34 -3.93
C VAL A 74 -5.32 12.99 -3.31
N TYR A 75 -4.58 12.20 -2.54
CA TYR A 75 -3.38 12.60 -1.83
C TYR A 75 -2.13 12.20 -2.59
N SER A 76 -2.11 10.98 -3.15
CA SER A 76 -1.05 10.52 -4.03
C SER A 76 -1.50 9.37 -4.92
N THR A 77 -0.90 9.25 -6.10
CA THR A 77 -1.09 8.13 -7.02
C THR A 77 0.28 7.67 -7.50
N PHE A 78 0.54 6.37 -7.47
CA PHE A 78 1.80 5.79 -7.94
C PHE A 78 1.59 4.40 -8.54
N GLN A 79 2.46 4.03 -9.49
CA GLN A 79 2.53 2.68 -10.03
C GLN A 79 3.25 1.78 -9.03
N SER A 80 2.55 0.80 -8.47
CA SER A 80 3.14 -0.11 -7.49
C SER A 80 3.76 -1.34 -8.16
N HIS A 81 3.07 -1.97 -9.09
CA HIS A 81 3.55 -3.15 -9.81
C HIS A 81 3.39 -2.94 -11.30
N GLU A 82 4.25 -3.58 -12.09
CA GLU A 82 4.18 -3.61 -13.55
C GLU A 82 4.09 -5.09 -13.96
N PRO A 83 3.67 -5.41 -15.19
CA PRO A 83 3.57 -6.79 -15.63
C PRO A 83 4.98 -7.37 -15.72
N GLU A 84 5.18 -8.54 -15.12
CA GLU A 84 6.45 -9.25 -15.16
C GLU A 84 6.25 -10.61 -15.83
N PHE A 85 7.30 -11.16 -16.44
CA PHE A 85 7.27 -12.49 -17.04
C PHE A 85 8.45 -13.32 -16.53
N ASP A 86 8.15 -14.44 -15.87
CA ASP A 86 9.16 -15.44 -15.48
C ASP A 86 9.41 -16.37 -16.66
N TYR A 87 10.50 -16.13 -17.39
CA TYR A 87 10.90 -16.94 -18.54
C TYR A 87 11.29 -18.38 -18.19
N LEU A 88 11.72 -18.64 -16.96
CA LEU A 88 12.14 -19.98 -16.54
C LEU A 88 10.94 -20.86 -16.24
N LYS A 89 9.88 -20.26 -15.69
CA LYS A 89 8.61 -20.95 -15.40
C LYS A 89 7.56 -20.77 -16.48
N SER A 90 7.82 -19.95 -17.48
CA SER A 90 6.84 -19.51 -18.48
C SER A 90 5.56 -18.98 -17.83
N LEU A 91 5.72 -18.13 -16.81
CA LEU A 91 4.62 -17.61 -16.00
C LEU A 91 4.53 -16.09 -16.16
N GLU A 92 3.38 -15.62 -16.59
CA GLU A 92 3.03 -14.19 -16.53
C GLU A 92 2.63 -13.82 -15.11
N ILE A 93 3.18 -12.72 -14.62
CA ILE A 93 2.90 -12.16 -13.30
C ILE A 93 2.11 -10.88 -13.54
N GLU A 94 0.83 -10.92 -13.18
CA GLU A 94 -0.05 -9.76 -13.28
C GLU A 94 0.41 -8.62 -12.36
N GLU A 95 0.19 -7.41 -12.82
CA GLU A 95 0.44 -6.18 -12.06
C GLU A 95 -0.65 -5.91 -11.00
N LYS A 96 -1.78 -6.62 -11.06
CA LYS A 96 -2.92 -6.47 -10.18
C LYS A 96 -2.52 -6.47 -8.70
N ILE A 97 -3.02 -5.47 -7.97
CA ILE A 97 -2.82 -5.38 -6.52
C ILE A 97 -3.80 -6.30 -5.81
N ASN A 98 -3.31 -7.34 -5.13
CA ASN A 98 -4.16 -8.28 -4.40
C ASN A 98 -4.57 -7.73 -3.03
N LYS A 99 -3.62 -7.16 -2.28
CA LYS A 99 -3.83 -6.63 -0.93
C LYS A 99 -2.93 -5.42 -0.67
N ILE A 100 -3.44 -4.51 0.15
CA ILE A 100 -2.69 -3.40 0.76
C ILE A 100 -2.82 -3.54 2.27
N ARG A 101 -1.72 -3.34 3.01
CA ARG A 101 -1.73 -3.25 4.47
C ARG A 101 -0.88 -2.10 4.94
N TRP A 102 -1.45 -1.22 5.75
CA TRP A 102 -0.70 -0.14 6.39
C TRP A 102 0.14 -0.69 7.54
N LEU A 103 1.32 -0.10 7.74
CA LEU A 103 2.09 -0.31 8.96
C LEU A 103 1.68 0.72 10.01
N PRO A 104 1.82 0.39 11.31
CA PRO A 104 1.69 1.37 12.39
C PRO A 104 2.65 2.55 12.17
N GLN A 105 2.15 3.77 12.34
CA GLN A 105 2.94 4.97 12.09
C GLN A 105 4.00 5.14 13.19
N GLN A 106 5.27 5.10 12.81
CA GLN A 106 6.42 5.29 13.71
C GLN A 106 7.03 6.69 13.67
N ASN A 107 6.80 7.43 12.57
CA ASN A 107 7.32 8.78 12.38
C ASN A 107 6.38 9.59 11.47
N ALA A 108 6.79 10.77 11.02
CA ALA A 108 5.97 11.62 10.15
C ALA A 108 5.62 10.97 8.80
N ALA A 109 6.38 9.96 8.34
CA ALA A 109 6.07 9.23 7.12
C ALA A 109 5.13 8.05 7.40
N HIS A 110 4.26 7.77 6.45
CA HIS A 110 3.43 6.58 6.44
C HIS A 110 4.09 5.45 5.65
N PHE A 111 3.80 4.22 6.04
CA PHE A 111 4.33 3.03 5.38
C PHE A 111 3.18 2.09 5.07
N LEU A 112 3.20 1.49 3.88
CA LEU A 112 2.26 0.47 3.47
C LEU A 112 2.97 -0.63 2.71
N LEU A 113 2.46 -1.85 2.86
CA LEU A 113 2.78 -2.99 2.01
C LEU A 113 1.72 -3.10 0.93
N SER A 114 2.16 -3.31 -0.31
CA SER A 114 1.30 -3.76 -1.41
C SER A 114 1.84 -5.07 -1.95
N THR A 115 0.96 -5.94 -2.42
CA THR A 115 1.35 -7.23 -3.00
C THR A 115 0.58 -7.50 -4.28
N ASN A 116 1.24 -8.11 -5.26
CA ASN A 116 0.60 -8.86 -6.35
C ASN A 116 0.71 -10.35 -6.05
N ASP A 117 0.64 -11.20 -7.08
CA ASP A 117 0.68 -12.66 -6.94
C ASP A 117 2.03 -13.23 -6.47
N LYS A 118 3.14 -12.50 -6.66
CA LYS A 118 4.50 -13.05 -6.42
C LYS A 118 5.41 -12.15 -5.61
N THR A 119 5.14 -10.86 -5.56
CA THR A 119 6.02 -9.85 -4.97
C THR A 119 5.25 -8.96 -4.01
N ILE A 120 5.92 -8.61 -2.91
CA ILE A 120 5.41 -7.67 -1.91
C ILE A 120 6.38 -6.48 -1.90
N LYS A 121 5.85 -5.26 -1.92
CA LYS A 121 6.64 -4.02 -1.90
C LYS A 121 6.28 -3.19 -0.67
N LEU A 122 7.31 -2.71 0.04
CA LEU A 122 7.17 -1.74 1.12
C LEU A 122 7.35 -0.34 0.56
N TRP A 123 6.32 0.48 0.69
CA TRP A 123 6.29 1.86 0.24
C TRP A 123 6.41 2.81 1.42
N LYS A 124 7.10 3.93 1.20
CA LYS A 124 7.15 5.07 2.11
C LYS A 124 6.47 6.25 1.46
N VAL A 125 5.48 6.79 2.16
CA VAL A 125 4.74 7.98 1.79
C VAL A 125 5.18 9.08 2.75
N SER A 126 5.82 10.12 2.23
CA SER A 126 6.30 11.25 3.04
C SER A 126 5.94 12.58 2.43
N GLU A 127 5.59 13.52 3.29
CA GLU A 127 5.37 14.91 2.92
C GLU A 127 6.68 15.68 2.96
N ARG A 128 6.84 16.59 2.00
CA ARG A 128 7.97 17.49 1.92
C ARG A 128 7.48 18.90 1.60
N ASP A 129 7.77 19.81 2.53
CA ASP A 129 7.39 21.23 2.51
C ASP A 129 8.60 22.16 2.29
N LYS A 130 9.79 21.59 2.10
CA LYS A 130 11.05 22.34 1.95
C LYS A 130 11.89 21.80 0.79
N ARG A 131 12.59 22.70 0.09
CA ARG A 131 13.59 22.35 -0.92
C ARG A 131 14.93 23.03 -0.66
N PRO A 132 16.06 22.36 -0.93
CA PRO A 132 17.37 22.99 -0.91
C PRO A 132 17.54 23.94 -2.10
N GLU A 133 17.94 25.17 -1.83
CA GLU A 133 18.30 26.19 -2.82
C GLU A 133 19.72 26.73 -2.56
N GLY A 134 20.34 27.38 -3.56
CA GLY A 134 21.69 27.93 -3.41
C GLY A 134 22.84 26.95 -3.70
N TYR A 135 22.72 26.15 -4.76
CA TYR A 135 23.81 25.27 -5.21
C TYR A 135 24.99 26.07 -5.80
N ASN A 136 26.22 25.58 -5.58
CA ASN A 136 27.42 26.23 -6.12
C ASN A 136 27.55 26.11 -7.64
N LEU A 137 27.13 24.97 -8.20
CA LEU A 137 27.37 24.62 -9.60
C LEU A 137 26.15 24.84 -10.50
N LYS A 138 24.97 25.06 -9.91
CA LYS A 138 23.72 25.25 -10.65
C LYS A 138 22.98 26.49 -10.17
N ASP A 139 22.36 27.20 -11.10
CA ASP A 139 21.35 28.23 -10.78
C ASP A 139 20.02 27.59 -10.36
N GLU A 140 19.05 28.43 -9.97
CA GLU A 140 17.74 27.97 -9.49
C GLU A 140 16.94 27.28 -10.62
N GLU A 141 17.28 27.55 -11.88
CA GLU A 141 16.75 26.90 -13.08
C GLU A 141 17.50 25.60 -13.45
N GLY A 142 18.49 25.19 -12.66
CA GLY A 142 19.24 23.95 -12.83
C GLY A 142 20.33 24.00 -13.91
N ARG A 143 20.59 25.17 -14.50
CA ARG A 143 21.66 25.38 -15.48
C ARG A 143 22.99 25.47 -14.78
N LEU A 144 24.03 24.98 -15.45
CA LEU A 144 25.39 25.06 -14.92
C LEU A 144 25.82 26.52 -14.82
N LYS A 145 26.25 26.93 -13.63
CA LYS A 145 26.90 28.21 -13.42
C LYS A 145 28.26 28.20 -14.11
N ASP A 146 28.65 29.35 -14.66
CA ASP A 146 30.02 29.51 -15.13
C ASP A 146 30.98 29.43 -13.93
N LEU A 147 31.90 28.47 -13.96
CA LEU A 147 32.87 28.21 -12.90
C LEU A 147 33.74 29.44 -12.61
N SER A 148 33.92 30.34 -13.59
CA SER A 148 34.65 31.60 -13.41
C SER A 148 33.97 32.56 -12.43
N THR A 149 32.66 32.42 -12.23
CA THR A 149 31.84 33.28 -11.36
C THR A 149 31.76 32.78 -9.92
N VAL A 150 32.18 31.54 -9.67
CA VAL A 150 32.15 30.92 -8.33
C VAL A 150 33.40 31.36 -7.56
N THR A 151 33.24 32.45 -6.80
CA THR A 151 34.33 33.03 -5.99
C THR A 151 34.35 32.49 -4.56
N VAL A 152 33.22 32.00 -4.06
CA VAL A 152 33.05 31.47 -2.70
C VAL A 152 32.13 30.25 -2.72
N LEU A 153 32.45 29.24 -1.93
CA LEU A 153 31.58 28.07 -1.72
C LEU A 153 30.48 28.40 -0.70
N GLN A 154 29.24 28.08 -1.07
CA GLN A 154 28.05 28.25 -0.26
C GLN A 154 27.45 26.89 0.09
N VAL A 155 26.78 26.83 1.24
CA VAL A 155 26.01 25.65 1.66
C VAL A 155 24.54 25.88 1.29
N PRO A 156 23.87 24.91 0.65
CA PRO A 156 22.45 25.03 0.31
C PRO A 156 21.59 25.28 1.56
N VAL A 157 20.60 26.16 1.42
CA VAL A 157 19.65 26.49 2.49
C VAL A 157 18.29 25.92 2.14
N LEU A 158 17.61 25.33 3.13
CA LEU A 158 16.25 24.84 2.96
C LEU A 158 15.28 26.02 2.93
N LYS A 159 14.61 26.21 1.79
CA LYS A 159 13.50 27.17 1.66
C LYS A 159 12.14 26.46 1.67
N PRO A 160 11.10 27.10 2.22
CA PRO A 160 9.73 26.60 2.12
C PRO A 160 9.30 26.41 0.66
N MET A 161 8.54 25.36 0.39
CA MET A 161 7.88 25.08 -0.89
C MET A 161 6.45 24.60 -0.65
N ASP A 162 5.65 24.54 -1.71
CA ASP A 162 4.33 23.93 -1.64
C ASP A 162 4.44 22.46 -1.21
N LEU A 163 3.50 22.02 -0.37
CA LEU A 163 3.48 20.67 0.16
C LEU A 163 3.45 19.66 -0.98
N MET A 164 4.49 18.82 -1.05
CA MET A 164 4.61 17.77 -2.04
C MET A 164 4.61 16.42 -1.33
N VAL A 165 3.80 15.49 -1.82
CA VAL A 165 3.77 14.11 -1.34
C VAL A 165 4.69 13.27 -2.21
N GLU A 166 5.68 12.65 -1.61
CA GLU A 166 6.63 11.76 -2.27
C GLU A 166 6.38 10.32 -1.83
N VAL A 167 6.20 9.42 -2.80
CA VAL A 167 6.05 7.98 -2.55
C VAL A 167 7.24 7.24 -3.12
N THR A 168 7.97 6.51 -2.28
CA THR A 168 9.19 5.80 -2.66
C THR A 168 9.12 4.31 -2.30
N PRO A 169 9.51 3.39 -3.20
CA PRO A 169 9.66 1.99 -2.86
C PRO A 169 10.91 1.83 -1.99
N ARG A 170 10.75 1.29 -0.78
CA ARG A 170 11.88 1.05 0.14
C ARG A 170 12.45 -0.34 0.00
N ARG A 171 11.58 -1.34 -0.16
CA ARG A 171 11.96 -2.76 -0.14
C ARG A 171 11.03 -3.56 -1.05
N ILE A 172 11.59 -4.63 -1.60
CA ILE A 172 10.89 -5.60 -2.43
C ILE A 172 11.19 -6.97 -1.84
N PHE A 173 10.15 -7.71 -1.49
CA PHE A 173 10.21 -9.07 -0.98
C PHE A 173 9.65 -9.98 -2.07
N ALA A 174 10.52 -10.79 -2.66
CA ALA A 174 10.21 -11.60 -3.84
C ALA A 174 10.76 -13.01 -3.69
N ASN A 175 10.39 -13.91 -4.62
CA ASN A 175 10.96 -15.25 -4.77
C ASN A 175 10.77 -16.21 -3.57
N ALA A 176 9.82 -15.93 -2.66
CA ALA A 176 9.50 -16.83 -1.55
C ALA A 176 8.21 -17.63 -1.76
N HIS A 177 7.37 -17.23 -2.72
CA HIS A 177 6.08 -17.86 -2.98
C HIS A 177 6.11 -18.61 -4.31
N THR A 178 5.69 -19.87 -4.24
CA THR A 178 5.51 -20.71 -5.43
C THR A 178 4.15 -20.45 -6.05
N TYR A 179 3.11 -20.23 -5.22
CA TYR A 179 1.72 -20.04 -5.61
C TYR A 179 1.29 -18.57 -5.52
N HIS A 180 0.01 -18.25 -5.67
CA HIS A 180 -0.46 -16.86 -5.68
C HIS A 180 -0.61 -16.33 -4.26
N ILE A 181 -0.01 -15.17 -3.98
CA ILE A 181 -0.16 -14.52 -2.68
C ILE A 181 -1.59 -14.00 -2.55
N ASN A 182 -2.33 -14.55 -1.59
CA ASN A 182 -3.71 -14.15 -1.29
C ASN A 182 -3.81 -13.22 -0.08
N SER A 183 -2.82 -13.25 0.83
CA SER A 183 -2.85 -12.50 2.08
C SER A 183 -1.50 -11.94 2.47
N ILE A 184 -1.53 -10.73 3.05
CA ILE A 184 -0.44 -10.14 3.81
C ILE A 184 -1.01 -9.59 5.12
N SER A 185 -0.27 -9.72 6.20
CA SER A 185 -0.67 -9.23 7.52
C SER A 185 0.55 -8.81 8.34
N VAL A 186 0.49 -7.63 8.94
CA VAL A 186 1.57 -7.06 9.77
C VAL A 186 1.42 -7.59 11.19
N ASN A 187 2.54 -7.97 11.81
CA ASN A 187 2.53 -8.44 13.18
C ASN A 187 2.49 -7.26 14.18
N SER A 188 1.91 -7.48 15.35
CA SER A 188 1.84 -6.53 16.45
C SER A 188 3.22 -6.17 17.06
N ASP A 189 4.28 -6.91 16.72
CA ASP A 189 5.66 -6.62 17.12
C ASP A 189 6.31 -5.43 16.37
N CYS A 190 5.66 -4.92 15.31
CA CYS A 190 6.16 -3.85 14.44
C CYS A 190 7.50 -4.14 13.73
N GLU A 191 7.94 -5.39 13.71
CA GLU A 191 9.19 -5.84 13.10
C GLU A 191 8.95 -6.88 12.00
N THR A 192 7.93 -7.72 12.19
CA THR A 192 7.60 -8.82 11.29
C THR A 192 6.25 -8.65 10.61
N TYR A 193 6.09 -9.35 9.50
CA TYR A 193 4.81 -9.51 8.81
C TYR A 193 4.80 -10.88 8.16
N MET A 194 3.63 -11.37 7.78
CA MET A 194 3.50 -12.62 7.04
C MET A 194 2.86 -12.40 5.69
N SER A 195 3.14 -13.33 4.79
CA SER A 195 2.44 -13.49 3.53
C SER A 195 2.03 -14.94 3.35
N ALA A 196 0.81 -15.15 2.85
CA ALA A 196 0.27 -16.46 2.56
C ALA A 196 0.00 -16.60 1.06
N ASP A 197 0.40 -17.73 0.51
CA ASP A 197 -0.07 -18.21 -0.79
C ASP A 197 -1.07 -19.35 -0.60
N ASP A 198 -1.41 -20.04 -1.70
CA ASP A 198 -2.40 -21.11 -1.70
C ASP A 198 -2.03 -22.30 -0.80
N LEU A 199 -0.75 -22.53 -0.47
CA LEU A 199 -0.32 -23.71 0.30
C LEU A 199 0.67 -23.41 1.43
N ARG A 200 1.21 -22.18 1.49
CA ARG A 200 2.28 -21.80 2.41
C ARG A 200 2.04 -20.45 3.04
N ILE A 201 2.47 -20.33 4.30
CA ILE A 201 2.59 -19.05 5.00
C ILE A 201 4.05 -18.82 5.34
N ASN A 202 4.57 -17.66 4.93
CA ASN A 202 5.93 -17.23 5.16
C ASN A 202 5.93 -16.03 6.12
N LEU A 203 6.81 -16.06 7.11
CA LEU A 203 7.14 -14.98 8.01
C LEU A 203 8.34 -14.19 7.46
N TRP A 204 8.23 -12.87 7.51
CA TRP A 204 9.25 -11.94 7.05
C TRP A 204 9.60 -10.95 8.14
N HIS A 205 10.84 -10.48 8.10
CA HIS A 205 11.25 -9.31 8.85
C HIS A 205 11.22 -8.09 7.92
N LEU A 206 10.61 -6.98 8.34
CA LEU A 206 10.48 -5.76 7.53
C LEU A 206 11.84 -5.17 7.07
N GLY A 207 12.92 -5.52 7.78
CA GLY A 207 14.30 -5.13 7.47
C GLY A 207 15.08 -6.07 6.54
N ILE A 208 14.59 -7.27 6.23
CA ILE A 208 15.33 -8.33 5.54
C ILE A 208 14.52 -8.82 4.34
N THR A 209 15.06 -8.66 3.13
CA THR A 209 14.34 -8.94 1.87
C THR A 209 14.76 -10.22 1.17
N ASP A 210 15.91 -10.77 1.56
CA ASP A 210 16.54 -11.93 0.90
C ASP A 210 16.16 -13.27 1.56
N ARG A 211 15.48 -13.23 2.70
CA ARG A 211 15.14 -14.41 3.50
C ARG A 211 13.74 -14.27 4.10
N SER A 212 13.00 -15.37 4.08
CA SER A 212 11.75 -15.57 4.80
C SER A 212 11.79 -16.91 5.51
N PHE A 213 10.94 -17.08 6.52
CA PHE A 213 10.80 -18.32 7.25
C PHE A 213 9.43 -18.93 6.98
N ASN A 214 9.38 -20.13 6.44
CA ASN A 214 8.12 -20.82 6.23
C ASN A 214 7.59 -21.35 7.58
N ILE A 215 6.41 -20.88 7.97
CA ILE A 215 5.77 -21.22 9.26
C ILE A 215 4.60 -22.19 9.12
N VAL A 216 4.01 -22.26 7.92
CA VAL A 216 2.97 -23.24 7.56
C VAL A 216 3.26 -23.73 6.14
N ASP A 217 3.22 -25.04 5.95
CA ASP A 217 3.27 -25.71 4.64
C ASP A 217 2.25 -26.84 4.64
N ILE A 218 1.14 -26.65 3.93
CA ILE A 218 0.11 -27.68 3.74
C ILE A 218 0.25 -28.37 2.38
N LYS A 219 1.34 -28.11 1.64
CA LYS A 219 1.56 -28.72 0.34
C LYS A 219 1.66 -30.25 0.50
N PRO A 220 0.80 -31.02 -0.20
CA PRO A 220 0.90 -32.47 -0.17
C PRO A 220 2.19 -32.96 -0.84
N VAL A 221 2.60 -34.17 -0.50
CA VAL A 221 3.76 -34.83 -1.14
C VAL A 221 3.46 -35.00 -2.64
N ASP A 222 2.26 -35.49 -2.94
CA ASP A 222 1.72 -35.59 -4.29
C ASP A 222 0.69 -34.49 -4.55
N MET A 223 0.87 -33.74 -5.64
CA MET A 223 -0.06 -32.67 -6.02
C MET A 223 -1.42 -33.20 -6.47
N GLU A 224 -1.53 -34.47 -6.87
CA GLU A 224 -2.82 -35.09 -7.21
C GLU A 224 -3.72 -35.27 -5.98
N GLU A 225 -3.14 -35.34 -4.78
CA GLU A 225 -3.88 -35.46 -3.51
C GLU A 225 -4.30 -34.10 -2.91
N LEU A 226 -4.14 -33.01 -3.67
CA LEU A 226 -4.49 -31.68 -3.19
C LEU A 226 -6.01 -31.57 -3.00
N THR A 227 -6.44 -31.47 -1.75
CA THR A 227 -7.87 -31.31 -1.39
C THR A 227 -8.21 -29.96 -0.80
N GLU A 228 -7.22 -29.15 -0.45
CA GLU A 228 -7.40 -27.96 0.38
C GLU A 228 -6.32 -26.92 0.09
N VAL A 229 -6.73 -25.65 0.06
CA VAL A 229 -5.83 -24.50 -0.12
C VAL A 229 -6.12 -23.45 0.94
N ILE A 230 -5.10 -22.68 1.30
CA ILE A 230 -5.22 -21.51 2.16
C ILE A 230 -5.89 -20.40 1.36
N THR A 231 -6.92 -19.79 1.95
CA THR A 231 -7.72 -18.74 1.29
C THR A 231 -7.55 -17.36 1.93
N ALA A 232 -7.22 -17.32 3.22
CA ALA A 232 -6.85 -16.11 3.92
C ALA A 232 -5.93 -16.42 5.11
N ALA A 233 -5.12 -15.45 5.52
CA ALA A 233 -4.35 -15.53 6.76
C ALA A 233 -4.20 -14.15 7.40
N GLU A 234 -4.32 -14.08 8.73
CA GLU A 234 -4.18 -12.84 9.50
C GLU A 234 -3.51 -13.04 10.86
N PHE A 235 -2.66 -12.08 11.26
CA PHE A 235 -2.08 -12.04 12.60
C PHE A 235 -3.08 -11.50 13.60
N HIS A 236 -2.95 -11.94 14.85
CA HIS A 236 -3.72 -11.34 15.93
C HIS A 236 -3.27 -9.89 16.17
N PRO A 237 -4.19 -8.93 16.32
CA PRO A 237 -3.85 -7.50 16.40
C PRO A 237 -3.01 -7.12 17.64
N HIS A 238 -3.01 -7.95 18.69
CA HIS A 238 -2.32 -7.66 19.96
C HIS A 238 -1.36 -8.76 20.44
N HIS A 239 -1.41 -9.95 19.86
CA HIS A 239 -0.66 -11.11 20.36
C HIS A 239 0.29 -11.57 19.27
N CYS A 240 1.57 -11.23 19.41
CA CYS A 240 2.55 -11.40 18.34
C CYS A 240 2.85 -12.85 17.97
N ASN A 241 2.39 -13.80 18.79
CA ASN A 241 2.56 -15.24 18.62
C ASN A 241 1.29 -15.96 18.11
N LEU A 242 0.20 -15.23 17.83
CA LEU A 242 -1.06 -15.80 17.35
C LEU A 242 -1.33 -15.36 15.92
N LEU A 243 -1.66 -16.33 15.07
CA LEU A 243 -2.17 -16.11 13.72
C LEU A 243 -3.30 -17.11 13.45
N VAL A 244 -4.13 -16.80 12.47
CA VAL A 244 -5.17 -17.69 11.95
C VAL A 244 -5.05 -17.76 10.43
N TYR A 245 -5.41 -18.90 9.85
CA TYR A 245 -5.60 -19.02 8.41
C TYR A 245 -6.87 -19.79 8.10
N SER A 246 -7.58 -19.39 7.06
CA SER A 246 -8.76 -20.10 6.56
C SER A 246 -8.40 -20.98 5.38
N SER A 247 -9.17 -22.04 5.18
CA SER A 247 -9.02 -22.91 4.01
C SER A 247 -10.22 -22.91 3.08
N SER A 248 -10.05 -23.47 1.88
CA SER A 248 -11.12 -23.69 0.90
C SER A 248 -12.19 -24.68 1.37
N LYS A 249 -11.95 -25.44 2.45
CA LYS A 249 -12.96 -26.30 3.09
C LYS A 249 -13.78 -25.57 4.17
N GLY A 250 -13.51 -24.30 4.43
CA GLY A 250 -14.21 -23.51 5.43
C GLY A 250 -13.75 -23.77 6.87
N THR A 251 -12.54 -24.29 7.07
CA THR A 251 -11.90 -24.39 8.39
C THR A 251 -11.12 -23.13 8.72
N LEU A 252 -11.01 -22.83 10.03
CA LEU A 252 -10.24 -21.73 10.63
C LEU A 252 -9.26 -22.30 11.66
#